data_AF-A0A9R0E286-F1
#
_entry.id   AF-A0A9R0E286-F1
#
_cell.length_a   1.000
_cell.length_b   1.000
_cell.length_c   1.000
_cell.angle_alpha   90.00
_cell.angle_beta   90.00
_cell.angle_gamma   90.00
#
_symmetry.space_group_name_H-M   'P 1'
#
loop_
_entity.id
_entity.type
_entity.pdbx_description
1 polymer ?
#
loop_
_entity_poly.entity_id
_entity_poly.type
_entity_poly.pdbx_seq_one_letter_code
_entity_poly.pdbx_strand_id
1 'polypeptide(L)'
;MDVEECLKEWEDLVADYKRLEVVNKDYVTKLEEVGELQAACMKEINHQKYRMSIIAAALKRLEKKGVTKDDRVANLEKEIMKRKAMLREINATLPKQNSLYLRIILGNVNVSILNKNDKFKYKDEYEKFKLILSAIAFVLAVANLYIDFRPLQLILLFLLVWYYCTLTIRESILKVNGSRIKGWWRLHHFISTVVAGILLIWPQNEPWNLFRHTFMWFIAYISVVQYMQFRYQSGVLYRLKALGARHNMDITIEGFHSWMWRGLSYLLPFLFGGYVFQLYIAYTLYSLSYHPEATWQIPALSLSFLTIGIGNCATTLIVIPQKLNEQ
;
A
#
# COMPACT_ATOMS: atom_id res chain seq x y z
N MET A 1 46.84 -9.10 -27.09
CA MET A 1 46.84 -10.17 -26.08
C MET A 1 47.42 -11.41 -26.67
N ASP A 2 48.75 -11.47 -26.62
CA ASP A 2 49.48 -12.73 -26.63
C ASP A 2 49.38 -13.39 -25.24
N VAL A 3 49.97 -14.58 -25.11
CA VAL A 3 49.88 -15.38 -23.87
C VAL A 3 50.57 -14.70 -22.69
N GLU A 4 51.65 -13.95 -22.93
CA GLU A 4 52.41 -13.27 -21.88
C GLU A 4 51.60 -12.10 -21.29
N GLU A 5 50.91 -11.35 -22.16
CA GLU A 5 49.98 -10.29 -21.76
C GLU A 5 48.81 -10.86 -20.95
N CYS A 6 48.28 -12.03 -21.32
CA CYS A 6 47.24 -12.73 -20.54
C CYS A 6 47.73 -13.17 -19.15
N LEU A 7 48.97 -13.67 -19.03
CA LEU A 7 49.53 -14.11 -17.76
C LEU A 7 49.72 -12.94 -16.80
N LYS A 8 50.19 -11.80 -17.31
CA LYS A 8 50.34 -10.58 -16.52
C LYS A 8 49.00 -10.04 -16.02
N GLU A 9 48.00 -9.94 -16.91
CA GLU A 9 46.63 -9.54 -16.53
C GLU A 9 46.03 -10.49 -15.47
N TRP A 10 46.35 -11.78 -15.53
CA TRP A 10 45.94 -12.75 -14.52
C TRP A 10 46.61 -12.51 -13.16
N GLU A 11 47.91 -12.20 -13.14
CA GLU A 11 48.61 -11.85 -11.89
C GLU A 11 48.05 -10.58 -11.25
N ASP A 12 47.77 -9.55 -12.06
CA ASP A 12 47.11 -8.33 -11.62
C ASP A 12 45.70 -8.63 -11.06
N LEU A 13 44.93 -9.48 -11.74
CA LEU A 13 43.61 -9.92 -11.26
C LEU A 13 43.69 -10.71 -9.95
N VAL A 14 44.72 -11.54 -9.74
CA VAL A 14 44.96 -12.25 -8.48
C VAL A 14 45.24 -11.26 -7.34
N ALA A 15 45.99 -10.18 -7.60
CA ALA A 15 46.22 -9.13 -6.63
C ALA A 15 44.91 -8.37 -6.30
N ASP A 16 44.07 -8.11 -7.29
CA ASP A 16 42.74 -7.50 -7.15
C ASP A 16 41.79 -8.39 -6.33
N TYR A 17 41.81 -9.70 -6.59
CA TYR A 17 41.03 -10.68 -5.85
C TYR A 17 41.38 -10.70 -4.36
N LYS A 18 42.67 -10.63 -4.01
CA LYS A 18 43.10 -10.53 -2.60
C LYS A 18 42.52 -9.30 -1.91
N ARG A 19 42.38 -8.16 -2.62
CA ARG A 19 41.73 -6.96 -2.07
C ARG A 19 40.23 -7.17 -1.87
N LEU A 20 39.56 -7.83 -2.82
CA LEU A 20 38.14 -8.19 -2.72
C LEU A 20 37.87 -9.10 -1.50
N GLU A 21 38.72 -10.10 -1.25
CA GLU A 21 38.58 -11.00 -0.11
C GLU A 21 38.62 -10.25 1.23
N VAL A 22 39.55 -9.30 1.37
CA VAL A 22 39.66 -8.46 2.58
C VAL A 22 38.39 -7.62 2.77
N VAL A 23 37.90 -6.97 1.70
CA VAL A 23 36.69 -6.14 1.75
C VAL A 23 35.45 -6.98 2.09
N ASN A 24 35.31 -8.16 1.49
CA ASN A 24 34.18 -9.05 1.75
C ASN A 24 34.17 -9.55 3.20
N LYS A 25 35.35 -9.88 3.75
CA LYS A 25 35.47 -10.31 5.14
C LYS A 25 35.05 -9.21 6.12
N ASP A 26 35.46 -7.96 5.87
CA ASP A 26 35.01 -6.82 6.67
C ASP A 26 33.50 -6.61 6.56
N TYR A 27 32.95 -6.66 5.35
CA TYR A 27 31.51 -6.55 5.11
C TYR A 27 30.68 -7.58 5.89
N VAL A 28 31.06 -8.87 5.85
CA VAL A 28 30.36 -9.94 6.57
C VAL A 28 30.42 -9.71 8.09
N THR A 29 31.60 -9.33 8.60
CA THR A 29 31.77 -9.03 10.03
C THR A 29 30.86 -7.87 10.46
N LYS A 30 30.82 -6.79 9.68
CA LYS A 30 29.94 -5.64 9.96
C LYS A 30 28.46 -5.99 9.86
N LEU A 31 28.08 -6.90 8.97
CA LEU A 31 26.70 -7.37 8.85
C LEU A 31 26.24 -8.14 10.10
N GLU A 32 27.11 -9.00 10.65
CA GLU A 32 26.84 -9.71 11.90
C GLU A 32 26.73 -8.76 13.09
N GLU A 33 27.68 -7.83 13.25
CA GLU A 33 27.64 -6.78 14.29
C GLU A 33 26.33 -5.98 14.25
N VAL A 34 25.85 -5.62 13.05
CA VAL A 34 24.57 -4.94 12.87
C VAL A 34 23.40 -5.80 13.36
N GLY A 35 23.42 -7.11 13.10
CA GLY A 35 22.40 -8.04 13.59
C GLY A 35 22.35 -8.12 15.11
N GLU A 36 23.51 -8.19 15.77
CA GLU A 36 23.61 -8.20 17.24
C GLU A 36 23.08 -6.90 17.86
N LEU A 37 23.49 -5.76 17.31
CA LEU A 37 23.02 -4.44 17.75
C LEU A 37 21.50 -4.30 17.58
N GLN A 38 20.93 -4.79 16.47
CA GLN A 38 19.48 -4.78 16.27
C GLN A 38 18.75 -5.59 17.34
N ALA A 39 19.24 -6.80 17.66
CA ALA A 39 18.66 -7.64 18.69
C ALA A 39 18.73 -6.98 20.07
N ALA A 40 19.88 -6.41 20.43
CA ALA A 40 20.08 -5.69 21.68
C ALA A 40 19.14 -4.49 21.82
N CYS A 41 19.06 -3.63 20.79
CA CYS A 41 18.14 -2.47 20.81
C CYS A 41 16.68 -2.91 20.92
N MET A 42 16.27 -3.97 20.23
CA MET A 42 14.89 -4.47 20.29
C MET A 42 14.56 -4.99 21.70
N LYS A 43 15.49 -5.70 22.34
CA LYS A 43 15.37 -6.18 23.73
C LYS A 43 15.19 -5.01 24.70
N GLU A 44 16.04 -3.99 24.61
CA GLU A 44 15.99 -2.82 25.48
C GLU A 44 14.72 -1.99 25.28
N ILE A 45 14.27 -1.79 24.03
CA ILE A 45 13.01 -1.11 23.74
C ILE A 45 11.83 -1.86 24.36
N ASN A 46 11.80 -3.18 24.26
CA ASN A 46 10.74 -4.00 24.85
C ASN A 46 10.76 -3.92 26.37
N HIS A 47 11.95 -3.94 26.98
CA HIS A 47 12.11 -3.74 28.42
C HIS A 47 11.59 -2.37 28.88
N GLN A 48 11.97 -1.29 28.18
CA GLN A 48 11.49 0.07 28.45
C GLN A 48 9.95 0.16 28.34
N LYS A 49 9.37 -0.37 27.25
CA LYS A 49 7.91 -0.40 27.06
C LYS A 49 7.19 -1.14 28.19
N TYR A 50 7.76 -2.27 28.65
CA TYR A 50 7.23 -3.05 29.77
C TYR A 50 7.29 -2.29 31.10
N ARG A 51 8.45 -1.72 31.46
CA ARG A 51 8.60 -0.94 32.69
C ARG A 51 7.66 0.27 32.70
N MET A 52 7.55 0.97 31.59
CA MET A 52 6.63 2.10 31.44
C MET A 52 5.15 1.70 31.56
N SER A 53 4.77 0.51 31.08
CA SER A 53 3.38 0.03 31.20
C SER A 53 3.02 -0.29 32.65
N ILE A 54 3.96 -0.84 33.43
CA ILE A 54 3.79 -1.06 34.87
C ILE A 54 3.60 0.28 35.59
N ILE A 55 4.47 1.26 35.31
CA ILE A 55 4.40 2.59 35.95
C ILE A 55 3.06 3.26 35.60
N ALA A 56 2.66 3.25 34.33
CA ALA A 56 1.39 3.82 33.90
C ALA A 56 0.18 3.11 34.56
N ALA A 57 0.24 1.78 34.74
CA ALA A 57 -0.80 1.03 35.45
C ALA A 57 -0.83 1.33 36.96
N ALA A 58 0.32 1.62 37.57
CA ALA A 58 0.38 2.06 38.97
C ALA A 58 -0.23 3.45 39.15
N LEU A 59 0.10 4.40 38.27
CA LEU A 59 -0.49 5.75 38.27
C LEU A 59 -2.02 5.70 38.13
N LYS A 60 -2.52 4.90 37.18
CA LYS A 60 -3.97 4.70 36.99
C LYS A 60 -4.65 4.07 38.22
N ARG A 61 -3.95 3.23 38.97
CA ARG A 61 -4.46 2.65 40.22
C ARG A 61 -4.51 3.68 41.36
N LEU A 62 -3.52 4.58 41.45
CA LEU A 62 -3.51 5.66 42.43
C LEU A 62 -4.64 6.67 42.16
N GLU A 63 -4.85 7.03 40.89
CA GLU A 63 -5.96 7.88 40.46
C GLU A 63 -7.32 7.28 40.85
N LYS A 64 -7.51 5.97 40.63
CA LYS A 64 -8.74 5.25 41.07
C LYS A 64 -8.94 5.22 42.58
N LYS A 65 -7.87 5.32 43.37
CA LYS A 65 -7.91 5.38 44.83
C LYS A 65 -8.18 6.79 45.37
N GLY A 66 -8.45 7.76 44.49
CA GLY A 66 -8.75 9.15 44.89
C GLY A 66 -7.53 9.94 45.32
N VAL A 67 -6.31 9.48 44.98
CA VAL A 67 -5.09 10.25 45.24
C VAL A 67 -5.08 11.48 44.32
N THR A 68 -5.05 12.68 44.91
CA THR A 68 -5.00 13.95 44.17
C THR A 68 -3.79 13.97 43.26
N LYS A 69 -3.98 14.31 41.97
CA LYS A 69 -2.86 14.52 41.05
C LYS A 69 -2.06 15.74 41.52
N ASP A 70 -0.90 15.51 42.10
CA ASP A 70 0.09 16.57 42.33
C ASP A 70 0.95 16.79 41.07
N ASP A 71 1.76 17.85 41.10
CA ASP A 71 2.66 18.21 39.99
C ASP A 71 3.68 17.11 39.65
N ARG A 72 4.03 16.23 40.59
CA ARG A 72 4.97 15.12 40.37
C ARG A 72 4.32 14.05 39.52
N VAL A 73 3.04 13.73 39.75
CA VAL A 73 2.27 12.78 38.94
C VAL A 73 2.11 13.32 37.51
N ALA A 74 1.73 14.59 37.36
CA ALA A 74 1.58 15.23 36.06
C ALA A 74 2.92 15.28 35.27
N ASN A 75 4.03 15.62 35.94
CA ASN A 75 5.35 15.60 35.33
C ASN A 75 5.79 14.18 34.92
N LEU A 76 5.49 13.16 35.73
CA LEU A 76 5.80 11.78 35.37
C LEU A 76 4.99 11.29 34.16
N GLU A 77 3.69 11.63 34.07
CA GLU A 77 2.87 11.34 32.88
C GLU A 77 3.45 12.01 31.62
N LYS A 78 3.91 13.26 31.73
CA LYS A 78 4.56 14.00 30.64
C LYS A 78 5.87 13.33 30.21
N GLU A 79 6.72 12.93 31.15
CA GLU A 79 7.97 12.23 30.85
C GLU A 79 7.73 10.84 30.22
N ILE A 80 6.71 10.12 30.67
CA ILE A 80 6.28 8.86 30.03
C ILE A 80 5.85 9.12 28.58
N MET A 81 5.10 10.19 28.31
CA MET A 81 4.71 10.56 26.94
C MET A 81 5.91 10.92 26.07
N LYS A 82 6.84 11.73 26.59
CA LYS A 82 8.09 12.11 25.90
C LYS A 82 8.94 10.89 25.59
N ARG A 83 9.12 9.98 26.57
CA ARG A 83 9.86 8.73 26.39
C ARG A 83 9.20 7.82 25.34
N LYS A 84 7.85 7.74 25.32
CA LYS A 84 7.13 7.01 24.26
C LYS A 84 7.44 7.56 22.87
N ALA A 85 7.53 8.89 22.72
CA ALA A 85 7.87 9.50 21.45
C ALA A 85 9.32 9.16 21.02
N MET A 86 10.29 9.30 21.93
CA MET A 86 11.69 8.93 21.66
C MET A 86 11.85 7.44 21.30
N LEU A 87 11.18 6.54 22.02
CA LEU A 87 11.21 5.11 21.71
C LEU A 87 10.59 4.80 20.34
N ARG A 88 9.60 5.57 19.89
CA ARG A 88 9.04 5.41 18.53
C ARG A 88 10.05 5.81 17.45
N GLU A 89 10.85 6.84 17.70
CA GLU A 89 11.90 7.29 16.78
C GLU A 89 13.02 6.25 16.67
N ILE A 90 13.51 5.72 17.79
CA ILE A 90 14.48 4.62 17.81
C ILE A 90 13.89 3.38 17.12
N ASN A 91 12.65 3.00 17.44
CA ASN A 91 12.00 1.84 16.81
C ASN A 91 11.74 2.05 15.30
N ALA A 92 11.85 3.27 14.76
CA ALA A 92 11.73 3.53 13.32
C ALA A 92 13.02 3.24 12.54
N THR A 93 14.16 3.17 13.22
CA THR A 93 15.46 2.78 12.63
C THR A 93 15.67 1.28 12.62
N LEU A 94 14.92 0.54 13.45
CA LEU A 94 15.00 -0.91 13.56
C LEU A 94 14.04 -1.64 12.61
N PRO A 95 14.34 -2.92 12.31
CA PRO A 95 13.41 -3.78 11.60
C PRO A 95 12.09 -3.90 12.36
N LYS A 96 10.96 -3.76 11.66
CA LYS A 96 9.63 -3.93 12.23
C LYS A 96 9.13 -5.34 12.01
N GLN A 97 8.23 -5.77 12.89
CA GLN A 97 7.54 -7.03 12.74
C GLN A 97 6.53 -6.97 11.60
N ASN A 98 6.48 -8.04 10.81
CA ASN A 98 5.50 -8.20 9.75
C ASN A 98 4.09 -8.26 10.32
N SER A 99 3.12 -7.73 9.56
CA SER A 99 1.71 -7.98 9.84
C SER A 99 1.39 -9.47 9.64
N LEU A 100 0.31 -9.96 10.26
CA LEU A 100 -0.15 -11.34 10.11
C LEU A 100 -0.27 -11.75 8.62
N TYR A 101 -0.82 -10.86 7.79
CA TYR A 101 -0.95 -11.06 6.34
C TYR A 101 0.41 -11.32 5.66
N LEU A 102 1.41 -10.47 5.90
CA LEU A 102 2.74 -10.66 5.34
C LEU A 102 3.43 -11.91 5.89
N ARG A 103 3.19 -12.26 7.16
CA ARG A 103 3.73 -13.47 7.76
C ARG A 103 3.14 -14.74 7.13
N ILE A 104 1.86 -14.72 6.76
CA ILE A 104 1.21 -15.84 6.06
C ILE A 104 1.80 -16.00 4.66
N ILE A 105 2.01 -14.90 3.92
CA ILE A 105 2.44 -14.96 2.51
C ILE A 105 3.95 -15.16 2.36
N LEU A 106 4.76 -14.44 3.14
CA LEU A 106 6.22 -14.39 3.00
C LEU A 106 6.94 -15.18 4.09
N GLY A 107 6.19 -15.84 4.98
CA GLY A 107 6.76 -16.53 6.14
C GLY A 107 7.38 -15.57 7.16
N ASN A 108 8.36 -16.06 7.92
CA ASN A 108 8.99 -15.31 9.00
C ASN A 108 10.14 -14.40 8.53
N VAL A 109 10.20 -14.06 7.23
CA VAL A 109 11.24 -13.22 6.64
C VAL A 109 10.91 -11.75 6.87
N ASN A 110 11.85 -10.98 7.43
CA ASN A 110 11.63 -9.56 7.70
C ASN A 110 11.72 -8.73 6.41
N VAL A 111 10.64 -8.01 6.07
CA VAL A 111 10.58 -7.12 4.87
C VAL A 111 10.93 -5.66 5.19
N SER A 112 11.54 -5.41 6.34
CA SER A 112 11.97 -4.07 6.73
C SER A 112 13.18 -3.66 5.93
N ILE A 113 12.99 -2.63 5.11
CA ILE A 113 14.05 -1.97 4.37
C ILE A 113 14.67 -0.96 5.33
N LEU A 114 15.93 -1.10 5.72
CA LEU A 114 16.55 -0.19 6.70
C LEU A 114 17.10 1.07 6.04
N ASN A 115 17.70 0.91 4.86
CA ASN A 115 18.23 2.00 4.07
C ASN A 115 17.10 2.94 3.60
N LYS A 116 17.26 4.23 3.89
CA LYS A 116 16.30 5.27 3.53
C LYS A 116 16.13 5.42 2.02
N ASN A 117 17.21 5.28 1.25
CA ASN A 117 17.17 5.38 -0.21
C ASN A 117 16.41 4.20 -0.81
N ASP A 118 16.61 2.99 -0.29
CA ASP A 118 15.89 1.80 -0.75
C ASP A 118 14.40 1.84 -0.41
N LYS A 119 14.02 2.45 0.73
CA LYS A 119 12.60 2.71 1.05
C LYS A 119 11.95 3.59 -0.02
N PHE A 120 12.64 4.64 -0.47
CA PHE A 120 12.14 5.52 -1.52
C PHE A 120 12.12 4.84 -2.87
N LYS A 121 13.18 4.11 -3.22
CA LYS A 121 13.22 3.32 -4.45
C LYS A 121 12.07 2.32 -4.53
N TYR A 122 11.82 1.57 -3.46
CA TYR A 122 10.71 0.62 -3.40
C TYR A 122 9.35 1.31 -3.59
N LYS A 123 9.17 2.47 -2.97
CA LYS A 123 7.97 3.28 -3.12
C LYS A 123 7.79 3.79 -4.55
N ASP A 124 8.86 4.26 -5.18
CA ASP A 124 8.80 4.74 -6.57
C ASP A 124 8.51 3.58 -7.54
N GLU A 125 9.09 2.40 -7.32
CA GLU A 125 8.76 1.18 -8.07
C GLU A 125 7.32 0.71 -7.85
N TYR A 126 6.75 0.94 -6.67
CA TYR A 126 5.33 0.71 -6.42
C TYR A 126 4.43 1.67 -7.23
N GLU A 127 4.77 2.95 -7.26
CA GLU A 127 4.01 3.95 -8.02
C GLU A 127 4.10 3.71 -9.54
N LYS A 128 5.30 3.42 -10.05
CA LYS A 128 5.52 3.04 -11.46
C LYS A 128 4.72 1.80 -11.83
N PHE A 129 4.72 0.79 -10.96
CA PHE A 129 3.95 -0.43 -11.15
C PHE A 129 2.45 -0.14 -11.35
N LYS A 130 1.83 0.68 -10.50
CA LYS A 130 0.43 1.06 -10.70
C LYS A 130 0.21 1.71 -12.06
N LEU A 131 1.05 2.67 -12.42
CA LEU A 131 0.92 3.41 -13.68
C LEU A 131 1.04 2.51 -14.93
N ILE A 132 2.08 1.66 -14.96
CA ILE A 132 2.32 0.74 -16.08
C ILE A 132 1.14 -0.22 -16.21
N LEU A 133 0.65 -0.76 -15.10
CA LEU A 133 -0.44 -1.73 -15.13
C LEU A 133 -1.78 -1.09 -15.49
N SER A 134 -2.08 0.13 -15.03
CA SER A 134 -3.25 0.89 -15.49
C SER A 134 -3.19 1.15 -17.01
N ALA A 135 -2.00 1.45 -17.56
CA ALA A 135 -1.85 1.66 -19.01
C ALA A 135 -2.08 0.37 -19.80
N ILE A 136 -1.53 -0.77 -19.35
CA ILE A 136 -1.76 -2.08 -19.98
C ILE A 136 -3.24 -2.47 -19.87
N ALA A 137 -3.86 -2.30 -18.70
CA ALA A 137 -5.28 -2.60 -18.48
C ALA A 137 -6.19 -1.75 -19.38
N PHE A 138 -5.86 -0.46 -19.57
CA PHE A 138 -6.57 0.41 -20.52
C PHE A 138 -6.52 -0.14 -21.94
N VAL A 139 -5.33 -0.47 -22.45
CA VAL A 139 -5.15 -1.01 -23.81
C VAL A 139 -5.92 -2.31 -23.99
N LEU A 140 -5.81 -3.23 -23.03
CA LEU A 140 -6.53 -4.51 -23.07
C LEU A 140 -8.05 -4.32 -22.98
N ALA A 141 -8.54 -3.40 -22.16
CA ALA A 141 -9.97 -3.11 -22.06
C ALA A 141 -10.51 -2.54 -23.36
N VAL A 142 -9.80 -1.59 -23.99
CA VAL A 142 -10.17 -1.04 -25.30
C VAL A 142 -10.14 -2.13 -26.37
N ALA A 143 -9.13 -2.99 -26.39
CA ALA A 143 -9.07 -4.11 -27.34
C ALA A 143 -10.27 -5.06 -27.18
N ASN A 144 -10.65 -5.39 -25.94
CA ASN A 144 -11.82 -6.23 -25.64
C ASN A 144 -13.17 -5.58 -26.01
N LEU A 145 -13.24 -4.26 -26.22
CA LEU A 145 -14.46 -3.61 -26.71
C LEU A 145 -14.71 -3.86 -28.21
N TYR A 146 -13.63 -4.02 -28.99
CA TYR A 146 -13.70 -4.19 -30.45
C TYR A 146 -13.47 -5.62 -30.90
N ILE A 147 -12.76 -6.42 -30.11
CA ILE A 147 -12.39 -7.80 -30.44
C ILE A 147 -13.11 -8.74 -29.48
N ASP A 148 -14.09 -9.48 -30.00
CA ASP A 148 -14.78 -10.51 -29.21
C ASP A 148 -13.99 -11.82 -29.20
N PHE A 149 -12.99 -11.89 -28.33
CA PHE A 149 -12.13 -13.06 -28.19
C PHE A 149 -11.95 -13.45 -26.72
N ARG A 150 -12.50 -14.61 -26.32
CA ARG A 150 -12.50 -15.05 -24.92
C ARG A 150 -11.10 -15.10 -24.28
N PRO A 151 -10.05 -15.63 -24.93
CA PRO A 151 -8.70 -15.59 -24.34
C PRO A 151 -8.21 -14.17 -24.05
N LEU A 152 -8.54 -13.18 -24.88
CA LEU A 152 -8.19 -11.78 -24.62
C LEU A 152 -8.92 -11.22 -23.38
N GLN A 153 -10.18 -11.61 -23.17
CA GLN A 153 -10.92 -11.26 -21.95
C GLN A 153 -10.26 -11.89 -20.72
N LEU A 154 -9.90 -13.17 -20.79
CA LEU A 154 -9.25 -13.90 -19.70
C LEU A 154 -7.86 -13.34 -19.37
N ILE A 155 -7.10 -12.88 -20.38
CA ILE A 155 -5.82 -12.20 -20.16
C ILE A 155 -6.01 -10.94 -19.30
N LEU A 156 -7.02 -10.11 -19.61
CA LEU A 156 -7.33 -8.93 -18.80
C LEU A 156 -7.77 -9.32 -17.39
N LEU A 157 -8.68 -10.29 -17.25
CA LEU A 157 -9.17 -10.71 -15.93
C LEU A 157 -8.05 -11.30 -15.07
N PHE A 158 -7.18 -12.13 -15.65
CA PHE A 158 -6.01 -12.66 -14.98
C PHE A 158 -5.03 -11.55 -14.58
N LEU A 159 -4.82 -10.57 -15.45
CA LEU A 159 -4.01 -9.38 -15.13
C LEU A 159 -4.56 -8.63 -13.92
N LEU A 160 -5.88 -8.46 -13.80
CA LEU A 160 -6.50 -7.81 -12.64
C LEU A 160 -6.28 -8.61 -11.35
N VAL A 161 -6.43 -9.94 -11.39
CA VAL A 161 -6.13 -10.80 -10.23
C VAL A 161 -4.68 -10.64 -9.80
N TRP A 162 -3.75 -10.78 -10.75
CA TRP A 162 -2.33 -10.63 -10.50
C TRP A 162 -1.98 -9.23 -9.97
N TYR A 163 -2.57 -8.18 -10.56
CA TYR A 163 -2.37 -6.80 -10.16
C TYR A 163 -2.78 -6.58 -8.71
N TYR A 164 -4.02 -6.92 -8.32
CA TYR A 164 -4.51 -6.65 -6.97
C TYR A 164 -3.84 -7.53 -5.90
N CYS A 165 -3.52 -8.79 -6.22
CA CYS A 165 -2.68 -9.64 -5.35
C CYS A 165 -1.31 -8.99 -5.11
N THR A 166 -0.64 -8.53 -6.17
CA THR A 166 0.68 -7.90 -6.05
C THR A 166 0.58 -6.56 -5.32
N LEU A 167 -0.46 -5.78 -5.59
CA LEU A 167 -0.71 -4.48 -4.98
C LEU A 167 -0.86 -4.61 -3.46
N THR A 168 -1.69 -5.54 -2.98
CA THR A 168 -1.94 -5.76 -1.55
C THR A 168 -0.68 -6.21 -0.78
N ILE A 169 0.18 -7.01 -1.42
CA ILE A 169 1.51 -7.37 -0.88
C ILE A 169 2.40 -6.13 -0.78
N ARG A 170 2.55 -5.38 -1.88
CA ARG A 170 3.42 -4.18 -1.93
C ARG A 170 2.97 -3.11 -0.94
N GLU A 171 1.67 -2.85 -0.82
CA GLU A 171 1.11 -1.90 0.16
C GLU A 171 1.30 -2.35 1.61
N SER A 172 1.30 -3.66 1.84
CA SER A 172 1.59 -4.22 3.16
C SER A 172 3.06 -4.01 3.53
N ILE A 173 3.99 -4.25 2.59
CA ILE A 173 5.42 -3.95 2.75
C ILE A 173 5.64 -2.44 2.98
N LEU A 174 4.98 -1.58 2.20
CA LEU A 174 5.06 -0.12 2.37
C LEU A 174 4.61 0.35 3.77
N LYS A 175 3.55 -0.25 4.32
CA LYS A 175 3.06 0.13 5.66
C LYS A 175 4.00 -0.27 6.77
N VAL A 176 4.61 -1.46 6.68
CA VAL A 176 5.70 -1.85 7.60
C VAL A 176 6.84 -0.83 7.51
N ASN A 177 7.18 -0.40 6.30
CA ASN A 177 8.25 0.56 6.02
C ASN A 177 7.88 2.05 6.22
N GLY A 178 6.71 2.36 6.80
CA GLY A 178 6.36 3.71 7.27
C GLY A 178 5.43 4.51 6.36
N SER A 179 4.89 3.91 5.30
CA SER A 179 3.83 4.55 4.51
C SER A 179 2.50 4.60 5.28
N ARG A 180 1.81 5.74 5.20
CA ARG A 180 0.55 6.01 5.92
C ARG A 180 -0.65 5.83 4.98
N ILE A 181 -0.97 4.58 4.69
CA ILE A 181 -2.13 4.23 3.86
C ILE A 181 -3.36 4.09 4.75
N LYS A 182 -4.44 4.84 4.48
CA LYS A 182 -5.70 4.75 5.25
C LYS A 182 -6.31 3.36 5.14
N GLY A 183 -7.06 2.97 6.18
CA GLY A 183 -7.66 1.64 6.30
C GLY A 183 -8.59 1.29 5.14
N TRP A 184 -9.50 2.18 4.77
CA TRP A 184 -10.42 1.95 3.65
C TRP A 184 -9.70 1.66 2.34
N TRP A 185 -8.73 2.49 1.97
CA TRP A 185 -8.00 2.34 0.70
C TRP A 185 -7.24 1.02 0.57
N ARG A 186 -6.87 0.44 1.72
CA ARG A 186 -6.28 -0.89 1.75
C ARG A 186 -7.35 -1.97 1.65
N LEU A 187 -8.43 -1.82 2.43
CA LEU A 187 -9.52 -2.79 2.46
C LEU A 187 -10.16 -2.95 1.09
N HIS A 188 -10.39 -1.86 0.35
CA HIS A 188 -10.99 -1.97 -0.98
C HIS A 188 -10.07 -2.71 -1.95
N HIS A 189 -8.73 -2.60 -1.89
CA HIS A 189 -7.83 -3.42 -2.71
C HIS A 189 -7.92 -4.92 -2.39
N PHE A 190 -8.11 -5.28 -1.11
CA PHE A 190 -8.36 -6.66 -0.73
C PHE A 190 -9.69 -7.17 -1.30
N ILE A 191 -10.76 -6.36 -1.22
CA ILE A 191 -12.05 -6.69 -1.83
C ILE A 191 -11.90 -6.81 -3.35
N SER A 192 -11.16 -5.90 -4.00
CA SER A 192 -10.89 -5.93 -5.45
C SER A 192 -10.13 -7.19 -5.88
N THR A 193 -9.28 -7.76 -5.01
CA THR A 193 -8.63 -9.06 -5.27
C THR A 193 -9.67 -10.17 -5.38
N VAL A 194 -10.63 -10.20 -4.45
CA VAL A 194 -11.74 -11.17 -4.47
C VAL A 194 -12.64 -10.95 -5.68
N VAL A 195 -12.99 -9.70 -5.98
CA VAL A 195 -13.79 -9.32 -7.17
C VAL A 195 -13.13 -9.79 -8.46
N ALA A 196 -11.83 -9.53 -8.64
CA ALA A 196 -11.09 -9.98 -9.82
C ALA A 196 -11.08 -11.52 -9.91
N GLY A 197 -10.92 -12.22 -8.78
CA GLY A 197 -10.98 -13.68 -8.73
C GLY A 197 -12.35 -14.23 -9.14
N ILE A 198 -13.44 -13.65 -8.63
CA ILE A 198 -14.81 -14.05 -8.97
C ILE A 198 -15.10 -13.78 -10.46
N LEU A 199 -14.67 -12.63 -11.00
CA LEU A 199 -14.80 -12.32 -12.42
C LEU A 199 -14.05 -13.34 -13.30
N LEU A 200 -12.83 -13.72 -12.91
CA LEU A 200 -12.01 -14.69 -13.66
C LEU A 200 -12.70 -16.07 -13.76
N ILE A 201 -13.35 -16.52 -12.68
CA ILE A 201 -14.04 -17.82 -12.63
C ILE A 201 -15.51 -17.74 -13.07
N TRP A 202 -16.01 -16.58 -13.50
CA TRP A 202 -17.38 -16.47 -14.02
C TRP A 202 -17.48 -17.29 -15.32
N PRO A 203 -18.38 -18.30 -15.39
CA PRO A 203 -18.57 -19.12 -16.58
C PRO A 203 -18.99 -18.31 -17.82
N GLN A 204 -18.78 -18.88 -19.00
CA GLN A 204 -19.33 -18.32 -20.22
C GLN A 204 -20.81 -18.66 -20.33
N ASN A 205 -21.65 -17.68 -20.03
CA ASN A 205 -23.10 -17.74 -20.08
C ASN A 205 -23.67 -16.41 -20.59
N GLU A 206 -24.97 -16.36 -20.85
CA GLU A 206 -25.59 -15.15 -21.41
C GLU A 206 -25.45 -13.90 -20.51
N PRO A 207 -25.58 -14.00 -19.17
CA PRO A 207 -25.30 -12.87 -18.27
C PRO A 207 -23.90 -12.27 -18.43
N TRP A 208 -22.86 -13.07 -18.70
CA TRP A 208 -21.53 -12.55 -18.99
C TRP A 208 -21.51 -11.75 -20.29
N ASN A 209 -22.17 -12.25 -21.35
CA ASN A 209 -22.25 -11.57 -22.64
C ASN A 209 -22.92 -10.20 -22.53
N LEU A 210 -23.96 -10.10 -21.71
CA LEU A 210 -24.67 -8.85 -21.42
C LEU A 210 -23.83 -7.87 -20.59
N PHE A 211 -23.01 -8.38 -19.66
CA PHE A 211 -22.24 -7.57 -18.72
C PHE A 211 -20.88 -7.10 -19.26
N ARG A 212 -20.19 -7.92 -20.06
CA ARG A 212 -18.77 -7.73 -20.39
C ARG A 212 -18.44 -6.35 -20.94
N HIS A 213 -19.27 -5.79 -21.83
CA HIS A 213 -19.01 -4.47 -22.42
C HIS A 213 -19.06 -3.35 -21.37
N THR A 214 -20.04 -3.40 -20.46
CA THR A 214 -20.12 -2.46 -19.33
C THR A 214 -18.86 -2.53 -18.47
N PHE A 215 -18.36 -3.75 -18.21
CA PHE A 215 -17.14 -3.94 -17.43
C PHE A 215 -15.89 -3.43 -18.16
N MET A 216 -15.73 -3.68 -19.47
CA MET A 216 -14.60 -3.17 -20.24
C MET A 216 -14.57 -1.64 -20.28
N TRP A 217 -15.73 -1.00 -20.46
CA TRP A 217 -15.86 0.47 -20.37
C TRP A 217 -15.46 0.98 -19.00
N PHE A 218 -15.83 0.28 -17.93
CA PHE A 218 -15.43 0.64 -16.58
C PHE A 218 -13.93 0.53 -16.36
N ILE A 219 -13.28 -0.54 -16.83
CA ILE A 219 -11.81 -0.69 -16.73
C ILE A 219 -11.08 0.39 -17.52
N ALA A 220 -11.56 0.73 -18.72
CA ALA A 220 -11.00 1.82 -19.51
C ALA A 220 -11.15 3.16 -18.77
N TYR A 221 -12.36 3.45 -18.26
CA TYR A 221 -12.65 4.66 -17.50
C TYR A 221 -11.76 4.79 -16.25
N ILE A 222 -11.72 3.76 -15.40
CA ILE A 222 -10.99 3.84 -14.13
C ILE A 222 -9.47 3.94 -14.36
N SER A 223 -8.96 3.36 -15.44
CA SER A 223 -7.55 3.46 -15.83
C SER A 223 -7.16 4.90 -16.21
N VAL A 224 -8.06 5.64 -16.89
CA VAL A 224 -7.88 7.07 -17.16
C VAL A 224 -7.92 7.88 -15.86
N VAL A 225 -8.88 7.60 -14.97
CA VAL A 225 -9.00 8.29 -13.67
C VAL A 225 -7.76 8.04 -12.81
N GLN A 226 -7.25 6.82 -12.76
CA GLN A 226 -6.01 6.44 -12.06
C GLN A 226 -4.80 7.20 -12.61
N TYR A 227 -4.69 7.36 -13.93
CA TYR A 227 -3.63 8.17 -14.53
C TYR A 227 -3.72 9.64 -14.11
N MET A 228 -4.91 10.24 -14.16
CA MET A 228 -5.15 11.62 -13.74
C MET A 228 -4.82 11.82 -12.25
N GLN A 229 -5.25 10.87 -11.41
CA GLN A 229 -4.92 10.81 -9.99
C GLN A 229 -3.42 10.79 -9.77
N PHE A 230 -2.72 9.89 -10.45
CA PHE A 230 -1.28 9.73 -10.29
C PHE A 230 -0.52 11.01 -10.63
N ARG A 231 -0.80 11.59 -11.81
CA ARG A 231 -0.15 12.83 -12.28
C ARG A 231 -0.33 13.97 -11.28
N TYR A 232 -1.56 14.17 -10.82
CA TYR A 232 -1.86 15.23 -9.87
C TYR A 232 -1.20 15.01 -8.52
N GLN A 233 -1.46 13.84 -7.92
CA GLN A 233 -1.07 13.56 -6.55
C GLN A 233 0.44 13.53 -6.41
N SER A 234 1.16 13.03 -7.41
CA SER A 234 2.62 13.05 -7.43
C SER A 234 3.17 14.48 -7.35
N GLY A 235 2.61 15.41 -8.14
CA GLY A 235 3.01 16.82 -8.11
C GLY A 235 2.69 17.52 -6.78
N VAL A 236 1.50 17.27 -6.22
CA VAL A 236 1.12 17.84 -4.92
C VAL A 236 1.96 17.26 -3.78
N LEU A 237 2.19 15.95 -3.77
CA LEU A 237 3.03 15.30 -2.76
C LEU A 237 4.48 15.78 -2.85
N TYR A 238 5.01 16.01 -4.05
CA TYR A 238 6.33 16.61 -4.22
C TYR A 238 6.41 17.99 -3.55
N ARG A 239 5.46 18.88 -3.87
CA ARG A 239 5.38 20.23 -3.27
C ARG A 239 5.23 20.17 -1.74
N LEU A 240 4.33 19.34 -1.22
CA LEU A 240 4.09 19.26 0.23
C LEU A 240 5.28 18.66 0.99
N LYS A 241 6.06 17.78 0.37
CA LYS A 241 7.33 17.27 0.96
C LYS A 241 8.40 18.35 0.98
N ALA A 242 8.55 19.11 -0.11
CA ALA A 242 9.49 20.23 -0.18
C ALA A 242 9.20 21.30 0.90
N LEU A 243 7.92 21.48 1.24
CA LEU A 243 7.47 22.38 2.31
C LEU A 243 7.52 21.77 3.72
N GLY A 244 7.95 20.51 3.88
CA GLY A 244 7.95 19.80 5.17
C GLY A 244 6.55 19.48 5.72
N ALA A 245 5.48 19.77 4.98
CA ALA A 245 4.09 19.58 5.40
C ALA A 245 3.59 18.13 5.31
N ARG A 246 4.36 17.24 4.66
CA ARG A 246 4.01 15.83 4.46
C ARG A 246 5.20 14.89 4.65
N HIS A 247 4.88 13.64 4.98
CA HIS A 247 5.90 12.62 5.20
C HIS A 247 6.40 12.04 3.86
N ASN A 248 7.70 11.78 3.75
CA ASN A 248 8.30 11.35 2.49
C ASN A 248 7.78 9.98 1.98
N MET A 249 7.27 9.14 2.89
CA MET A 249 6.66 7.84 2.58
C MET A 249 5.18 7.90 2.15
N ASP A 250 4.56 9.08 2.08
CA ASP A 250 3.19 9.22 1.59
C ASP A 250 3.14 8.93 0.06
N ILE A 251 2.20 8.07 -0.33
CA ILE A 251 1.97 7.57 -1.70
C ILE A 251 0.71 8.19 -2.30
N THR A 252 0.55 8.08 -3.63
CA THR A 252 -0.70 8.37 -4.32
C THR A 252 -1.74 7.29 -4.00
N ILE A 253 -3.01 7.70 -3.94
CA ILE A 253 -4.17 6.88 -3.55
C ILE A 253 -5.24 6.90 -4.64
N GLU A 254 -6.08 5.87 -4.67
CA GLU A 254 -7.21 5.76 -5.62
C GLU A 254 -8.45 6.59 -5.24
N GLY A 255 -8.33 7.53 -4.29
CA GLY A 255 -9.40 8.49 -4.02
C GLY A 255 -8.93 9.83 -3.47
N PHE A 256 -9.72 10.43 -2.58
CA PHE A 256 -9.53 11.80 -2.14
C PHE A 256 -9.00 11.91 -0.70
N HIS A 257 -8.17 12.91 -0.42
CA HIS A 257 -7.69 13.27 0.92
C HIS A 257 -7.72 14.79 1.12
N SER A 258 -7.83 15.20 2.38
CA SER A 258 -7.98 16.61 2.77
C SER A 258 -6.82 17.50 2.31
N TRP A 259 -5.61 16.96 2.21
CA TRP A 259 -4.44 17.70 1.74
C TRP A 259 -4.46 17.99 0.24
N MET A 260 -5.34 17.34 -0.53
CA MET A 260 -5.48 17.56 -1.96
C MET A 260 -6.38 18.77 -2.27
N TRP A 261 -7.03 19.38 -1.28
CA TRP A 261 -8.05 20.42 -1.50
C TRP A 261 -7.57 21.66 -2.29
N ARG A 262 -6.31 22.09 -2.12
CA ARG A 262 -5.73 23.20 -2.90
C ARG A 262 -5.40 22.75 -4.33
N GLY A 263 -6.43 22.69 -5.17
CA GLY A 263 -6.35 22.45 -6.61
C GLY A 263 -7.00 21.15 -7.11
N LEU A 264 -7.69 20.37 -6.27
CA LEU A 264 -8.29 19.07 -6.65
C LEU A 264 -9.81 19.13 -6.87
N SER A 265 -10.44 20.31 -6.92
CA SER A 265 -11.83 20.42 -7.36
C SER A 265 -12.03 19.81 -8.76
N TYR A 266 -11.03 19.90 -9.65
CA TYR A 266 -11.16 19.39 -11.02
C TYR A 266 -11.20 17.87 -11.12
N LEU A 267 -10.61 17.11 -10.16
CA LEU A 267 -10.60 15.64 -10.22
C LEU A 267 -11.87 15.04 -9.60
N LEU A 268 -12.52 15.77 -8.69
CA LEU A 268 -13.73 15.30 -8.02
C LEU A 268 -14.83 14.82 -8.99
N PRO A 269 -15.16 15.52 -10.09
CA PRO A 269 -16.13 15.03 -11.08
C PRO A 269 -15.76 13.67 -11.66
N PHE A 270 -14.48 13.43 -11.97
CA PHE A 270 -14.01 12.16 -12.51
C PHE A 270 -14.03 11.04 -11.46
N LEU A 271 -13.74 11.37 -10.19
CA LEU A 271 -13.83 10.40 -9.10
C LEU A 271 -15.27 10.00 -8.83
N PHE A 272 -16.16 10.98 -8.68
CA PHE A 272 -17.58 10.71 -8.48
C PHE A 272 -18.19 10.00 -9.69
N GLY A 273 -17.79 10.35 -10.92
CA GLY A 273 -18.17 9.60 -12.12
C GLY A 273 -17.77 8.13 -12.03
N GLY A 274 -16.55 7.84 -11.55
CA GLY A 274 -16.10 6.47 -11.30
C GLY A 274 -16.92 5.75 -10.23
N TYR A 275 -17.26 6.43 -9.13
CA TYR A 275 -18.06 5.82 -8.07
C TYR A 275 -19.51 5.58 -8.51
N VAL A 276 -20.10 6.50 -9.27
CA VAL A 276 -21.42 6.32 -9.90
C VAL A 276 -21.37 5.14 -10.88
N PHE A 277 -20.30 5.00 -11.67
CA PHE A 277 -20.12 3.85 -12.55
C PHE A 277 -19.99 2.53 -11.75
N GLN A 278 -19.31 2.52 -10.61
CA GLN A 278 -19.27 1.36 -9.70
C GLN A 278 -20.67 0.99 -9.19
N LEU A 279 -21.48 1.98 -8.80
CA LEU A 279 -22.86 1.75 -8.36
C LEU A 279 -23.75 1.28 -9.52
N TYR A 280 -23.54 1.80 -10.72
CA TYR A 280 -24.22 1.32 -11.93
C TYR A 280 -23.86 -0.14 -12.24
N ILE A 281 -22.58 -0.53 -12.13
CA ILE A 281 -22.18 -1.94 -12.25
C ILE A 281 -22.89 -2.80 -11.21
N ALA A 282 -22.94 -2.35 -9.95
CA ALA A 282 -23.64 -3.07 -8.89
C ALA A 282 -25.13 -3.27 -9.22
N TYR A 283 -25.80 -2.21 -9.69
CA TYR A 283 -27.19 -2.28 -10.12
C TYR A 283 -27.39 -3.23 -11.31
N THR A 284 -26.56 -3.13 -12.34
CA THR A 284 -26.64 -4.01 -13.52
C THR A 284 -26.44 -5.48 -13.13
N LEU A 285 -25.48 -5.78 -12.26
CA LEU A 285 -25.26 -7.13 -11.74
C LEU A 285 -26.43 -7.62 -10.86
N TYR A 286 -27.00 -6.73 -10.03
CA TYR A 286 -28.20 -7.06 -9.27
C TYR A 286 -29.37 -7.44 -10.19
N SER A 287 -29.62 -6.67 -11.25
CA SER A 287 -30.64 -7.02 -12.25
C SER A 287 -30.33 -8.33 -12.95
N LEU A 288 -29.07 -8.56 -13.35
CA LEU A 288 -28.63 -9.80 -13.99
C LEU A 288 -28.69 -11.02 -13.06
N SER A 289 -28.70 -10.82 -11.73
CA SER A 289 -28.82 -11.92 -10.77
C SER A 289 -30.17 -12.66 -10.84
N TYR A 290 -31.17 -12.04 -11.46
CA TYR A 290 -32.49 -12.65 -11.72
C TYR A 290 -32.58 -13.34 -13.09
N HIS A 291 -31.52 -13.33 -13.90
CA HIS A 291 -31.51 -14.01 -15.19
C HIS A 291 -31.59 -15.54 -15.00
N PRO A 292 -32.26 -16.31 -15.88
CA PRO A 292 -32.38 -17.78 -15.73
C PRO A 292 -31.04 -18.52 -15.63
N GLU A 293 -30.02 -18.02 -16.33
CA GLU A 293 -28.64 -18.56 -16.30
C GLU A 293 -27.73 -17.90 -15.25
N ALA A 294 -28.30 -17.12 -14.32
CA ALA A 294 -27.52 -16.45 -13.29
C ALA A 294 -26.85 -17.46 -12.37
N THR A 295 -25.57 -17.22 -12.09
CA THR A 295 -24.77 -18.02 -11.16
C THR A 295 -24.42 -17.19 -9.93
N TRP A 296 -23.95 -17.83 -8.85
CA TRP A 296 -23.67 -17.16 -7.58
C TRP A 296 -22.62 -16.04 -7.68
N GLN A 297 -21.75 -16.08 -8.70
CA GLN A 297 -20.77 -15.05 -8.99
C GLN A 297 -21.42 -13.67 -9.17
N ILE A 298 -22.58 -13.62 -9.82
CA ILE A 298 -23.28 -12.37 -10.18
C ILE A 298 -23.75 -11.59 -8.94
N PRO A 299 -24.56 -12.16 -8.02
CA PRO A 299 -24.97 -11.45 -6.81
C PRO A 299 -23.78 -11.16 -5.88
N ALA A 300 -22.75 -12.03 -5.85
CA ALA A 300 -21.53 -11.77 -5.07
C ALA A 300 -20.76 -10.54 -5.60
N LEU A 301 -20.62 -10.42 -6.92
CA LEU A 301 -20.02 -9.25 -7.57
C LEU A 301 -20.87 -7.99 -7.35
N SER A 302 -22.20 -8.11 -7.49
CA SER A 302 -23.14 -7.01 -7.21
C SER A 302 -22.91 -6.41 -5.82
N LEU A 303 -22.91 -7.25 -4.78
CA LEU A 303 -22.68 -6.82 -3.40
C LEU A 303 -21.28 -6.21 -3.20
N SER A 304 -20.27 -6.77 -3.86
CA SER A 304 -18.89 -6.30 -3.76
C SER A 304 -18.72 -4.92 -4.39
N PHE A 305 -19.24 -4.72 -5.62
CA PHE A 305 -19.22 -3.42 -6.29
C PHE A 305 -20.06 -2.38 -5.54
N LEU A 306 -21.20 -2.76 -4.96
CA LEU A 306 -22.00 -1.89 -4.12
C LEU A 306 -21.21 -1.41 -2.90
N THR A 307 -20.56 -2.34 -2.19
CA THR A 307 -19.74 -2.05 -1.01
C THR A 307 -18.59 -1.10 -1.35
N ILE A 308 -17.87 -1.38 -2.45
CA ILE A 308 -16.76 -0.53 -2.93
C ILE A 308 -17.29 0.86 -3.30
N GLY A 309 -18.36 0.94 -4.09
CA GLY A 309 -18.95 2.20 -4.55
C GLY A 309 -19.42 3.09 -3.38
N ILE A 310 -20.19 2.52 -2.44
CA ILE A 310 -20.66 3.24 -1.24
C ILE A 310 -19.48 3.70 -0.39
N GLY A 311 -18.51 2.84 -0.11
CA GLY A 311 -17.39 3.22 0.75
C GLY A 311 -16.46 4.25 0.10
N ASN A 312 -16.25 4.20 -1.22
CA ASN A 312 -15.52 5.22 -1.96
C ASN A 312 -16.23 6.58 -1.93
N CYS A 313 -17.55 6.58 -2.15
CA CYS A 313 -18.39 7.77 -2.00
C CYS A 313 -18.29 8.34 -0.58
N ALA A 314 -18.58 7.52 0.43
CA ALA A 314 -18.60 7.94 1.83
C ALA A 314 -17.25 8.49 2.29
N THR A 315 -16.14 7.82 1.97
CA THR A 315 -14.80 8.29 2.35
C THR A 315 -14.39 9.58 1.65
N THR A 316 -14.82 9.79 0.42
CA THR A 316 -14.60 11.05 -0.31
C THR A 316 -15.47 12.16 0.28
N LEU A 317 -16.74 11.89 0.57
CA LEU A 317 -17.68 12.84 1.15
C LEU A 317 -17.24 13.27 2.56
N ILE A 318 -16.78 12.38 3.43
CA ILE A 318 -16.31 12.71 4.79
C ILE A 318 -15.16 13.73 4.77
N VAL A 319 -14.35 13.72 3.73
CA VAL A 319 -13.19 14.63 3.61
C VAL A 319 -13.62 16.06 3.24
N ILE A 320 -14.79 16.24 2.64
CA ILE A 320 -15.28 17.55 2.18
C ILE A 320 -15.68 18.47 3.37
N PRO A 321 -16.53 18.05 4.34
CA PRO A 321 -16.90 18.85 5.50
C PRO A 321 -15.73 19.18 6.43
N GLN A 322 -14.80 18.24 6.61
CA GLN A 322 -13.62 18.46 7.45
C GLN A 322 -12.79 19.67 7.01
N LYS A 323 -12.85 20.02 5.71
CA LYS A 323 -12.16 21.18 5.16
C LYS A 323 -12.99 22.46 5.16
N LEU A 324 -14.32 22.37 5.04
CA LEU A 324 -15.23 23.52 5.17
C LEU A 324 -15.19 24.11 6.59
N ASN A 325 -14.91 23.29 7.60
CA ASN A 325 -14.74 23.74 8.99
C ASN A 325 -13.29 24.17 9.34
N GLU A 326 -12.32 23.98 8.43
CA GLU A 326 -10.92 24.42 8.58
C GLU A 326 -10.61 25.71 7.79
N GLN A 327 -11.61 26.25 7.08
CA GLN A 327 -11.61 27.60 6.51
C GLN A 327 -12.30 28.55 7.48
#